data_AF-A0A7V8T084-F1
#
_entry.id   AF-A0A7V8T084-F1
#
_cell.length_a   1.000
_cell.length_b   1.000
_cell.length_c   1.000
_cell.angle_alpha   90.00
_cell.angle_beta   90.00
_cell.angle_gamma   90.00
#
_symmetry.space_group_name_H-M   'P 1'
#
loop_
_entity.id
_entity.type
_entity.pdbx_description
1 polymer ?
#
loop_
_entity_poly.entity_id
_entity_poly.type
_entity_poly.pdbx_seq_one_letter_code
_entity_poly.pdbx_strand_id
1 'polypeptide(L)'
;DVYKRQSLGSLLPFLLGWAAYRAYRVQQAPGTEFHAGKQALAAACIAILCCLPWTIRNYIVFHRLVLLRSNLPLELYIGNNENYAPRAAWPPRITKERELVRYFHMGEIPFMEEEKRKALAFMRAYPQVEVRLIADRFVAFWTGLFDPWQRFLSADSVVRVLLLSSTVSALGGLLGIAALLGKRSPYAFPLAAYPLVFPWLYYVTHSNLRYRHPIEPVVLLLVAIAVGSLLKKATPPSGSVIEQETGTREPGA
;
A
#
# COMPACT_ATOMS: atom_id res chain seq x y z
N ASP A 1 0.25 18.77 8.02
CA ASP A 1 1.05 17.62 7.58
C ASP A 1 1.24 16.44 8.56
N VAL A 2 0.49 16.34 9.66
CA VAL A 2 0.60 15.19 10.59
C VAL A 2 -0.15 13.93 10.11
N TYR A 3 -0.91 14.02 9.01
CA TYR A 3 -1.89 13.01 8.57
C TYR A 3 -1.32 11.81 7.78
N LYS A 4 -0.03 11.76 7.44
CA LYS A 4 0.47 10.88 6.35
C LYS A 4 1.21 9.60 6.74
N ARG A 5 1.50 9.35 8.03
CA ARG A 5 2.46 8.30 8.44
C ARG A 5 1.86 6.99 8.98
N GLN A 6 0.55 6.89 9.19
CA GLN A 6 -0.02 5.86 10.07
C GLN A 6 -0.46 4.56 9.38
N SER A 7 -0.64 4.55 8.05
CA SER A 7 -1.08 3.36 7.33
C SER A 7 0.02 2.31 7.13
N LEU A 8 1.30 2.64 7.34
CA LEU A 8 2.37 1.64 7.31
C LEU A 8 2.25 0.62 8.44
N GLY A 9 1.55 0.97 9.53
CA GLY A 9 1.27 0.04 10.63
C GLY A 9 0.49 -1.20 10.18
N SER A 10 -0.32 -1.11 9.11
CA SER A 10 -1.03 -2.27 8.56
C SER A 10 -0.08 -3.32 7.97
N LEU A 11 1.13 -2.92 7.58
CA LEU A 11 2.14 -3.80 7.00
C LEU A 11 2.93 -4.58 8.07
N LEU A 12 3.03 -4.03 9.29
CA LEU A 12 3.79 -4.65 10.40
C LEU A 12 3.44 -6.12 10.64
N PRO A 13 2.15 -6.54 10.80
CA PRO A 13 1.85 -7.95 11.03
C PRO A 13 2.29 -8.86 9.87
N PHE A 14 2.21 -8.38 8.62
CA PHE A 14 2.63 -9.15 7.44
C PHE A 14 4.15 -9.27 7.37
N LEU A 15 4.88 -8.18 7.64
CA LEU A 15 6.34 -8.17 7.61
C LEU A 15 6.93 -8.97 8.78
N LEU A 16 6.37 -8.83 9.99
CA LEU A 16 6.77 -9.60 11.16
C LEU A 16 6.43 -11.09 11.00
N GLY A 17 5.24 -11.40 10.47
CA GLY A 17 4.85 -12.78 10.14
C GLY A 17 5.78 -13.42 9.11
N TRP A 18 6.15 -12.68 8.07
CA TRP A 18 7.14 -13.15 7.09
C TRP A 18 8.53 -13.34 7.69
N ALA A 19 9.00 -12.40 8.52
CA ALA A 19 10.27 -12.51 9.21
C ALA A 19 10.32 -13.74 10.13
N ALA A 20 9.25 -13.99 10.89
CA ALA A 20 9.10 -15.17 11.74
C ALA A 20 9.06 -16.47 10.91
N TYR A 21 8.33 -16.50 9.79
CA TYR A 21 8.29 -17.65 8.89
C TYR A 21 9.66 -17.97 8.29
N ARG A 22 10.41 -16.94 7.87
CA ARG A 22 11.79 -17.11 7.38
C ARG A 22 12.72 -17.61 8.47
N ALA A 23 12.61 -17.08 9.69
CA ALA A 23 13.38 -17.55 10.83
C ALA A 23 13.15 -19.05 11.10
N TYR A 24 11.88 -19.47 11.10
CA TYR A 24 11.50 -20.86 11.30
C TYR A 24 12.03 -21.79 10.20
N ARG A 25 12.07 -21.34 8.94
CA ARG A 25 12.65 -22.10 7.83
C ARG A 25 14.18 -22.19 7.89
N VAL A 26 14.86 -21.14 8.36
CA VAL A 26 16.33 -21.12 8.51
C VAL A 26 16.77 -21.98 9.70
N GLN A 27 16.03 -21.96 10.81
CA GLN A 27 16.32 -22.80 11.98
C GLN A 27 16.18 -24.30 11.71
N GLN A 28 15.42 -24.70 10.68
CA GLN A 28 15.34 -26.09 10.21
C GLN A 28 16.50 -26.48 9.27
N ALA A 29 17.33 -25.54 8.83
CA ALA A 29 18.53 -25.84 8.06
C ALA A 29 19.67 -26.25 9.02
N PRO A 30 20.35 -27.39 8.79
CA PRO A 30 21.45 -27.82 9.65
C PRO A 30 22.57 -26.77 9.69
N GLY A 31 22.94 -26.31 10.89
CA GLY A 31 24.16 -25.50 11.11
C GLY A 31 24.02 -23.98 11.19
N THR A 32 22.81 -23.41 11.38
CA THR A 32 22.65 -21.95 11.61
C THR A 32 21.83 -21.62 12.84
N GLU A 33 22.46 -21.03 13.87
CA GLU A 33 21.82 -20.58 15.12
C GLU A 33 21.16 -19.19 15.00
N PHE A 34 20.54 -18.87 13.86
CA PHE A 34 19.93 -17.55 13.68
C PHE A 34 18.53 -17.47 14.32
N HIS A 35 18.44 -16.84 15.49
CA HIS A 35 17.23 -16.75 16.32
C HIS A 35 16.24 -15.64 15.91
N ALA A 36 16.00 -15.45 14.61
CA ALA A 36 15.17 -14.36 14.11
C ALA A 36 13.70 -14.37 14.60
N GLY A 37 13.18 -15.51 15.07
CA GLY A 37 11.84 -15.59 15.69
C GLY A 37 11.74 -14.80 17.00
N LYS A 38 12.80 -14.81 17.83
CA LYS A 38 12.87 -14.01 19.06
C LYS A 38 12.89 -12.51 18.75
N GLN A 39 13.56 -12.11 17.68
CA GLN A 39 13.63 -10.72 17.24
C GLN A 39 12.29 -10.22 16.68
N ALA A 40 11.59 -11.04 15.89
CA ALA A 40 10.25 -10.70 15.38
C ALA A 40 9.24 -10.56 16.52
N LEU A 41 9.28 -11.47 17.51
CA LEU A 41 8.46 -11.37 18.72
C LEU A 41 8.81 -10.14 19.54
N ALA A 42 10.10 -9.87 19.76
CA ALA A 42 10.55 -8.67 20.46
C ALA A 42 10.07 -7.39 19.76
N ALA A 43 10.16 -7.31 18.43
CA ALA A 43 9.65 -6.19 17.66
C ALA A 43 8.13 -6.02 17.79
N ALA A 44 7.36 -7.13 17.77
CA ALA A 44 5.93 -7.09 18.02
C ALA A 44 5.60 -6.59 19.44
N CYS A 45 6.30 -7.10 20.46
CA CYS A 45 6.14 -6.67 21.85
C CYS A 45 6.47 -5.18 22.02
N ILE A 46 7.57 -4.70 21.44
CA ILE A 46 7.95 -3.29 21.47
C ILE A 46 6.86 -2.44 20.81
N ALA A 47 6.35 -2.85 19.64
CA ALA A 47 5.27 -2.14 18.96
C ALA A 47 4.00 -2.05 19.83
N ILE A 48 3.61 -3.14 20.50
CA ILE A 48 2.47 -3.16 21.43
C ILE A 48 2.74 -2.23 22.62
N LEU A 49 3.91 -2.32 23.24
CA LEU A 49 4.31 -1.48 24.39
C LEU A 49 4.34 0.01 24.03
N CYS A 50 4.75 0.38 22.82
CA CYS A 50 4.70 1.76 22.36
C CYS A 50 3.27 2.27 22.13
N CYS A 51 2.34 1.41 21.71
CA CYS A 51 0.94 1.77 21.47
C CYS A 51 0.08 1.75 22.74
N LEU A 52 0.50 1.02 23.78
CA LEU A 52 -0.27 0.84 25.01
C LEU A 52 -0.56 2.15 25.77
N PRO A 53 0.41 3.06 26.02
CA PRO A 53 0.14 4.31 26.75
C PRO A 53 -0.95 5.15 26.08
N TRP A 54 -0.91 5.25 24.75
CA TRP A 54 -1.91 5.99 23.99
C TRP A 54 -3.27 5.29 23.99
N THR A 55 -3.28 3.96 23.87
CA THR A 55 -4.52 3.15 23.93
C THR A 55 -5.20 3.30 25.30
N ILE A 56 -4.42 3.25 26.39
CA ILE A 56 -4.92 3.42 27.75
C ILE A 56 -5.47 4.84 27.94
N ARG A 57 -4.74 5.87 27.51
CA ARG A 57 -5.23 7.25 27.53
C ARG A 57 -6.55 7.40 26.78
N ASN A 58 -6.67 6.81 25.60
CA ASN A 58 -7.90 6.86 24.82
C ASN A 58 -9.05 6.12 25.51
N TYR A 59 -8.77 4.98 26.13
CA TYR A 59 -9.78 4.26 26.90
C TYR A 59 -10.28 5.05 28.10
N ILE A 60 -9.39 5.74 28.82
CA ILE A 60 -9.76 6.59 29.97
C ILE A 60 -10.63 7.78 29.53
N VAL A 61 -10.31 8.41 28.39
CA VAL A 61 -11.00 9.61 27.92
C VAL A 61 -12.30 9.31 27.18
N PHE A 62 -12.33 8.25 26.37
CA PHE A 62 -13.46 7.94 25.49
C PHE A 62 -14.28 6.73 25.94
N HIS A 63 -13.85 6.02 27.00
CA HIS A 63 -14.47 4.79 27.50
C HIS A 63 -14.70 3.74 26.40
N ARG A 64 -13.79 3.70 25.42
CA ARG A 64 -13.80 2.83 24.24
C ARG A 64 -12.38 2.44 23.84
N LEU A 65 -12.23 1.24 23.29
CA LEU A 65 -10.94 0.77 22.76
C LEU A 65 -10.65 1.43 21.41
N VAL A 66 -9.99 2.59 21.46
CA VAL A 66 -9.45 3.30 20.29
C VAL A 66 -7.94 3.08 20.24
N LEU A 67 -7.50 2.06 19.52
CA LEU A 67 -6.09 1.61 19.49
C LEU A 67 -5.13 2.71 19.01
N LEU A 68 -5.49 3.43 17.95
CA LEU A 68 -4.64 4.46 17.35
C LEU A 68 -5.46 5.72 17.04
N ARG A 69 -6.60 5.56 16.35
CA ARG A 69 -7.49 6.66 15.98
C ARG A 69 -8.94 6.19 15.79
N SER A 70 -9.86 7.10 16.05
CA SER A 70 -11.31 7.01 15.91
C SER A 70 -11.84 7.41 14.52
N ASN A 71 -10.99 7.85 13.58
CA ASN A 71 -11.42 8.53 12.34
C ASN A 71 -11.89 7.59 11.23
N LEU A 72 -11.66 6.28 11.36
CA LEU A 72 -11.99 5.30 10.32
C LEU A 72 -13.47 5.36 9.89
N PRO A 73 -14.46 5.45 10.80
CA PRO A 73 -15.85 5.68 10.45
C PRO A 73 -16.10 6.88 9.55
N LEU A 74 -15.46 8.02 9.84
CA LEU A 74 -15.62 9.22 9.02
C LEU A 74 -15.02 9.01 7.63
N GLU A 75 -13.81 8.44 7.51
CA GLU A 75 -13.22 8.16 6.20
C GLU A 75 -14.07 7.18 5.38
N LEU A 76 -14.68 6.20 6.05
CA LEU A 76 -15.61 5.28 5.42
C LEU A 76 -16.86 5.99 4.91
N TYR A 77 -17.45 6.90 5.71
CA TYR A 77 -18.61 7.68 5.29
C TYR A 77 -18.30 8.69 4.18
N ILE A 78 -17.15 9.37 4.23
CA ILE A 78 -16.72 10.32 3.19
C ILE A 78 -16.75 9.66 1.80
N GLY A 79 -16.31 8.41 1.70
CA GLY A 79 -16.39 7.68 0.45
C GLY A 79 -17.73 7.02 0.17
N ASN A 80 -18.48 6.61 1.20
CA ASN A 80 -19.67 5.78 1.06
C ASN A 80 -20.88 6.48 1.68
N ASN A 81 -21.41 7.48 0.98
CA ASN A 81 -22.56 8.27 1.42
C ASN A 81 -23.55 8.56 0.29
N GLU A 82 -24.66 9.17 0.67
CA GLU A 82 -25.82 9.45 -0.17
C GLU A 82 -25.53 10.37 -1.35
N ASN A 83 -24.41 11.12 -1.36
CA ASN A 83 -24.00 11.89 -2.54
C ASN A 83 -23.60 10.98 -3.73
N TYR A 84 -23.34 9.69 -3.49
CA TYR A 84 -23.04 8.72 -4.55
C TYR A 84 -24.26 7.87 -4.93
N ALA A 85 -25.42 8.08 -4.30
CA ALA A 85 -26.62 7.34 -4.64
C ALA A 85 -27.10 7.64 -6.07
N PRO A 86 -27.78 6.71 -6.77
CA PRO A 86 -28.25 6.93 -8.15
C PRO A 86 -29.16 8.15 -8.35
N ARG A 87 -29.80 8.64 -7.27
CA ARG A 87 -30.65 9.84 -7.24
C ARG A 87 -30.02 10.97 -6.42
N ALA A 88 -28.70 11.03 -6.36
CA ALA A 88 -28.00 12.12 -5.70
C ALA A 88 -28.43 13.45 -6.32
N ALA A 89 -28.90 14.36 -5.48
CA ALA A 89 -29.36 15.67 -5.90
C ALA A 89 -28.19 16.66 -5.92
N TRP A 90 -28.26 17.62 -6.84
CA TRP A 90 -27.42 18.81 -6.80
C TRP A 90 -28.20 19.97 -6.17
N PRO A 91 -27.62 20.75 -5.24
CA PRO A 91 -26.27 20.61 -4.67
C PRO A 91 -26.14 19.38 -3.74
N PRO A 92 -24.90 18.88 -3.50
CA PRO A 92 -24.67 17.73 -2.65
C PRO A 92 -25.25 17.95 -1.25
N ARG A 93 -25.91 16.92 -0.71
CA ARG A 93 -26.60 17.00 0.59
C ARG A 93 -25.63 17.02 1.77
N ILE A 94 -24.44 16.45 1.57
CA ILE A 94 -23.39 16.35 2.58
C ILE A 94 -22.24 17.23 2.13
N THR A 95 -22.00 18.30 2.90
CA THR A 95 -20.93 19.27 2.67
C THR A 95 -20.01 19.31 3.89
N LYS A 96 -18.75 19.70 3.67
CA LYS A 96 -17.74 19.77 4.74
C LYS A 96 -18.17 20.70 5.86
N GLU A 97 -18.78 21.84 5.52
CA GLU A 97 -19.21 22.87 6.46
C GLU A 97 -20.31 22.34 7.39
N ARG A 98 -21.30 21.64 6.82
CA ARG A 98 -22.38 21.00 7.57
C ARG A 98 -21.83 19.95 8.54
N GLU A 99 -20.93 19.10 8.05
CA GLU A 99 -20.33 18.02 8.85
C GLU A 99 -19.43 18.56 9.97
N LEU A 100 -18.70 19.65 9.72
CA LEU A 100 -17.90 20.32 10.73
C LEU A 100 -18.76 20.88 11.87
N VAL A 101 -19.87 21.55 11.53
CA VAL A 101 -20.81 22.07 12.54
C VAL A 101 -21.40 20.92 13.35
N ARG A 102 -21.83 19.82 12.72
CA ARG A 102 -22.32 18.63 13.42
C ARG A 102 -21.28 18.04 14.37
N TYR A 103 -20.03 17.93 13.92
CA TYR A 103 -18.93 17.43 14.74
C TYR A 103 -18.75 18.24 16.03
N PHE A 104 -18.76 19.57 15.94
CA PHE A 104 -18.61 20.44 17.12
C PHE A 104 -19.79 20.35 18.09
N HIS A 105 -21.01 20.15 17.60
CA HIS A 105 -22.20 20.03 18.46
C HIS A 105 -22.34 18.66 19.11
N MET A 106 -22.00 17.58 18.39
CA MET A 106 -22.20 16.20 18.85
C MET A 106 -21.02 15.67 19.68
N GLY A 107 -19.82 16.24 19.49
CA GLY A 107 -18.58 15.64 19.96
C GLY A 107 -18.13 14.45 19.12
N GLU A 108 -16.89 14.03 19.32
CA GLU A 108 -16.20 13.09 18.44
C GLU A 108 -16.86 11.70 18.39
N ILE A 109 -17.14 11.08 19.54
CA ILE A 109 -17.60 9.68 19.61
C ILE A 109 -19.02 9.51 19.04
N PRO A 110 -20.04 10.30 19.45
CA PRO A 110 -21.39 10.16 18.91
C PRO A 110 -21.43 10.43 17.41
N PHE A 111 -20.64 11.40 16.94
CA PHE A 111 -20.50 11.70 15.53
C PHE A 111 -19.91 10.51 14.77
N MET A 112 -18.77 9.94 15.22
CA MET A 112 -18.14 8.80 14.55
C MET A 112 -19.03 7.56 14.48
N GLU A 113 -19.82 7.26 15.53
CA GLU A 113 -20.78 6.14 15.50
C GLU A 113 -21.93 6.39 14.52
N GLU A 114 -22.41 7.63 14.43
CA GLU A 114 -23.43 8.00 13.45
C GLU A 114 -22.90 7.84 12.01
N GLU A 115 -21.69 8.34 11.74
CA GLU A 115 -21.07 8.24 10.41
C GLU A 115 -20.77 6.77 10.03
N LYS A 116 -20.34 5.95 10.99
CA LYS A 116 -20.22 4.49 10.81
C LYS A 116 -21.54 3.87 10.37
N ARG A 117 -22.62 4.18 11.08
CA ARG A 117 -23.95 3.60 10.81
C ARG A 117 -24.46 4.01 9.43
N LYS A 118 -24.29 5.27 9.05
CA LYS A 118 -24.68 5.78 7.73
C LYS A 118 -23.90 5.12 6.62
N ALA A 119 -22.57 5.05 6.76
CA ALA A 119 -21.72 4.41 5.75
C ALA A 119 -22.12 2.95 5.51
N LEU A 120 -22.31 2.19 6.59
CA LEU A 120 -22.74 0.79 6.50
C LEU A 120 -24.16 0.64 5.95
N ALA A 121 -25.07 1.58 6.26
CA ALA A 121 -26.41 1.58 5.68
C ALA A 121 -26.37 1.84 4.17
N PHE A 122 -25.55 2.79 3.72
CA PHE A 122 -25.34 3.07 2.30
C PHE A 122 -24.76 1.87 1.55
N MET A 123 -23.68 1.27 2.07
CA MET A 123 -23.04 0.08 1.49
C MET A 123 -24.04 -1.07 1.32
N ARG A 124 -24.88 -1.32 2.33
CA ARG A 124 -25.94 -2.34 2.26
C ARG A 124 -27.06 -2.00 1.29
N ALA A 125 -27.43 -0.71 1.19
CA ALA A 125 -28.50 -0.27 0.31
C ALA A 125 -28.08 -0.27 -1.17
N TYR A 126 -26.79 -0.02 -1.46
CA TYR A 126 -26.28 0.16 -2.83
C TYR A 126 -24.97 -0.61 -3.08
N PRO A 127 -24.94 -1.95 -2.96
CA PRO A 127 -23.72 -2.74 -3.11
C PRO A 127 -23.09 -2.63 -4.51
N GLN A 128 -23.91 -2.48 -5.56
CA GLN A 128 -23.41 -2.28 -6.93
C GLN A 128 -22.68 -0.94 -7.09
N VAL A 129 -23.18 0.10 -6.43
CA VAL A 129 -22.53 1.43 -6.43
C VAL A 129 -21.22 1.34 -5.65
N GLU A 130 -21.21 0.66 -4.52
CA GLU A 130 -20.01 0.44 -3.72
C GLU A 130 -18.90 -0.26 -4.53
N VAL A 131 -19.22 -1.36 -5.24
CA VAL A 131 -18.25 -2.07 -6.09
C VAL A 131 -17.69 -1.14 -7.17
N ARG A 132 -18.54 -0.33 -7.81
CA ARG A 132 -18.10 0.66 -8.79
C ARG A 132 -17.17 1.70 -8.16
N LEU A 133 -17.53 2.25 -7.00
CA LEU A 133 -16.70 3.22 -6.28
C LEU A 133 -15.35 2.62 -5.89
N ILE A 134 -15.31 1.36 -5.44
CA ILE A 134 -14.08 0.63 -5.14
C ILE A 134 -13.20 0.52 -6.39
N ALA A 135 -13.78 0.16 -7.54
CA ALA A 135 -13.06 0.09 -8.81
C ALA A 135 -12.52 1.46 -9.26
N ASP A 136 -13.35 2.49 -9.16
CA ASP A 136 -12.98 3.87 -9.50
C ASP A 136 -11.84 4.38 -8.61
N ARG A 137 -11.87 4.07 -7.31
CA ARG A 137 -10.81 4.39 -6.35
C ARG A 137 -9.54 3.57 -6.60
N PHE A 138 -9.66 2.30 -7.00
CA PHE A 138 -8.52 1.49 -7.40
C PHE A 138 -7.79 2.13 -8.58
N VAL A 139 -8.55 2.50 -9.63
CA VAL A 139 -7.99 3.19 -10.79
C VAL A 139 -7.37 4.51 -10.36
N ALA A 140 -8.09 5.35 -9.63
CA ALA A 140 -7.60 6.65 -9.19
C ALA A 140 -6.36 6.57 -8.28
N PHE A 141 -6.23 5.52 -7.46
CA PHE A 141 -5.05 5.30 -6.63
C PHE A 141 -3.78 5.04 -7.45
N TRP A 142 -3.91 4.29 -8.55
CA TRP A 142 -2.77 3.88 -9.38
C TRP A 142 -2.47 4.83 -10.52
N THR A 143 -3.48 5.41 -11.17
CA THR A 143 -3.32 6.34 -12.29
C THR A 143 -3.25 7.79 -11.81
N GLY A 144 -3.80 8.08 -10.62
CA GLY A 144 -3.80 9.38 -9.98
C GLY A 144 -5.10 10.17 -10.11
N LEU A 145 -6.02 9.76 -11.01
CA LEU A 145 -7.29 10.44 -11.25
C LEU A 145 -8.43 9.45 -11.53
N PHE A 146 -9.65 9.88 -11.22
CA PHE A 146 -10.87 9.24 -11.73
C PHE A 146 -10.96 9.45 -13.25
N ASP A 147 -11.48 8.45 -13.97
CA ASP A 147 -11.61 8.44 -15.44
C ASP A 147 -10.34 8.87 -16.18
N PRO A 148 -9.21 8.14 -15.98
CA PRO A 148 -7.89 8.58 -16.44
C PRO A 148 -7.81 8.80 -17.94
N TRP A 149 -8.56 8.03 -18.74
CA TRP A 149 -8.56 8.17 -20.20
C TRP A 149 -9.20 9.48 -20.65
N GLN A 150 -10.39 9.80 -20.13
CA GLN A 150 -11.08 11.06 -20.47
C GLN A 150 -10.26 12.26 -20.00
N ARG A 151 -9.71 12.17 -18.77
CA ARG A 151 -8.83 13.20 -18.22
C ARG A 151 -7.56 13.36 -19.02
N PHE A 152 -6.95 12.28 -19.52
CA PHE A 152 -5.77 12.35 -20.35
C PHE A 152 -6.03 13.14 -21.65
N LEU A 153 -7.17 12.87 -22.30
CA LEU A 153 -7.55 13.57 -23.54
C LEU A 153 -7.79 15.07 -23.31
N SER A 154 -8.44 15.44 -22.21
CA SER A 154 -8.79 16.83 -21.91
C SER A 154 -7.72 17.60 -21.11
N ALA A 155 -6.66 16.93 -20.66
CA ALA A 155 -5.66 17.50 -19.76
C ALA A 155 -4.56 18.28 -20.48
N ASP A 156 -4.01 19.26 -19.78
CA ASP A 156 -2.74 19.91 -20.14
C ASP A 156 -1.55 18.96 -20.01
N SER A 157 -0.42 19.36 -20.62
CA SER A 157 0.81 18.55 -20.71
C SER A 157 1.32 18.05 -19.34
N VAL A 158 1.24 18.86 -18.28
CA VAL A 158 1.73 18.47 -16.95
C VAL A 158 0.90 17.31 -16.37
N VAL A 159 -0.42 17.40 -16.46
CA VAL A 159 -1.33 16.36 -15.94
C VAL A 159 -1.17 15.07 -16.74
N ARG A 160 -0.97 15.15 -18.06
CA ARG A 160 -0.67 13.98 -18.90
C ARG A 160 0.61 13.27 -18.47
N VAL A 161 1.68 14.03 -18.22
CA VAL A 161 2.96 13.48 -17.73
C VAL A 161 2.78 12.79 -16.38
N LEU A 162 2.03 13.38 -15.45
CA LEU A 162 1.75 12.79 -14.14
C LEU A 162 0.92 11.50 -14.23
N LEU A 163 -0.09 11.47 -15.11
CA LEU A 163 -0.89 10.27 -15.37
C LEU A 163 -0.04 9.14 -15.94
N LEU A 164 0.80 9.45 -16.93
CA LEU A 164 1.70 8.48 -17.56
C LEU A 164 2.73 7.96 -16.56
N SER A 165 3.40 8.83 -15.81
CA SER A 165 4.40 8.42 -14.82
C SER A 165 3.80 7.56 -13.70
N SER A 166 2.60 7.92 -13.21
CA SER A 166 1.87 7.15 -12.20
C SER A 166 1.45 5.77 -12.70
N THR A 167 1.02 5.69 -13.96
CA THR A 167 0.62 4.42 -14.60
C THR A 167 1.82 3.53 -14.90
N VAL A 168 2.90 4.10 -15.46
CA VAL A 168 4.15 3.38 -15.74
C VAL A 168 4.76 2.82 -14.47
N SER A 169 4.77 3.60 -13.38
CA SER A 169 5.28 3.12 -12.08
C SER A 169 4.39 2.03 -11.47
N ALA A 170 3.07 2.07 -11.67
CA ALA A 170 2.17 1.00 -11.26
C ALA A 170 2.47 -0.31 -12.00
N LEU A 171 2.57 -0.25 -13.33
CA LEU A 171 2.91 -1.40 -14.18
C LEU A 171 4.31 -1.94 -13.88
N GLY A 172 5.30 -1.06 -13.76
CA GLY A 172 6.67 -1.45 -13.41
C GLY A 172 6.76 -2.07 -12.00
N GLY A 173 5.93 -1.63 -11.06
CA GLY A 173 5.77 -2.26 -9.75
C GLY A 173 5.31 -3.71 -9.86
N LEU A 174 4.26 -3.97 -10.65
CA LEU A 174 3.76 -5.33 -10.93
C LEU A 174 4.80 -6.21 -11.62
N LEU A 175 5.51 -5.67 -12.61
CA LEU A 175 6.61 -6.37 -13.29
C LEU A 175 7.75 -6.68 -12.34
N GLY A 176 8.06 -5.78 -11.40
CA GLY A 176 9.08 -5.99 -10.36
C GLY A 176 8.72 -7.15 -9.44
N ILE A 177 7.45 -7.24 -9.02
CA ILE A 177 6.93 -8.36 -8.23
C ILE A 177 7.03 -9.66 -9.04
N ALA A 178 6.58 -9.67 -10.30
CA ALA A 178 6.67 -10.83 -11.17
C ALA A 178 8.12 -11.30 -11.38
N ALA A 179 9.07 -10.37 -11.55
CA ALA A 179 10.49 -10.67 -11.68
C ALA A 179 11.07 -11.29 -10.40
N LEU A 180 10.69 -10.79 -9.22
CA LEU A 180 11.10 -11.35 -7.93
C LEU A 180 10.54 -12.75 -7.70
N LEU A 181 9.27 -12.98 -8.06
CA LEU A 181 8.63 -14.29 -7.98
C LEU A 181 9.29 -15.29 -8.93
N GLY A 182 9.57 -14.88 -10.19
CA GLY A 182 10.26 -15.71 -11.17
C GLY A 182 11.68 -16.11 -10.74
N LYS A 183 12.39 -15.22 -10.04
CA LYS A 183 13.73 -15.49 -9.47
C LYS A 183 13.68 -16.23 -8.12
N ARG A 184 12.49 -16.55 -7.61
CA ARG A 184 12.27 -17.10 -6.25
C ARG A 184 13.02 -16.30 -5.16
N SER A 185 13.08 -14.98 -5.33
CA SER A 185 13.79 -14.10 -4.42
C SER A 185 13.14 -14.14 -3.04
N PRO A 186 13.93 -14.20 -1.95
CA PRO A 186 13.37 -14.15 -0.60
C PRO A 186 12.62 -12.83 -0.35
N TYR A 187 12.99 -11.75 -1.06
CA TYR A 187 12.40 -10.43 -0.89
C TYR A 187 11.09 -10.21 -1.66
N ALA A 188 10.59 -11.22 -2.40
CA ALA A 188 9.36 -11.11 -3.18
C ALA A 188 8.15 -10.73 -2.31
N PHE A 189 7.96 -11.45 -1.20
CA PHE A 189 6.85 -11.21 -0.28
C PHE A 189 6.92 -9.84 0.42
N PRO A 190 8.02 -9.46 1.12
CA PRO A 190 8.06 -8.21 1.87
C PRO A 190 7.94 -6.99 0.96
N LEU A 191 8.47 -7.03 -0.27
CA LEU A 191 8.32 -5.93 -1.22
C LEU A 191 6.91 -5.89 -1.84
N ALA A 192 6.30 -7.04 -2.13
CA ALA A 192 4.93 -7.11 -2.65
C ALA A 192 3.87 -6.73 -1.60
N ALA A 193 4.15 -6.91 -0.31
CA ALA A 193 3.22 -6.56 0.77
C ALA A 193 2.82 -5.07 0.74
N TYR A 194 3.74 -4.16 0.39
CA TYR A 194 3.47 -2.73 0.29
C TYR A 194 2.37 -2.42 -0.74
N PRO A 195 2.54 -2.68 -2.04
CA PRO A 195 1.52 -2.37 -3.04
C PRO A 195 0.25 -3.23 -2.94
N LEU A 196 0.27 -4.38 -2.26
CA LEU A 196 -0.90 -5.27 -2.17
C LEU A 196 -1.76 -5.05 -0.93
N VAL A 197 -1.15 -4.85 0.24
CA VAL A 197 -1.88 -4.77 1.52
C VAL A 197 -2.21 -3.32 1.86
N PHE A 198 -1.25 -2.42 1.70
CA PHE A 198 -1.39 -1.03 2.10
C PHE A 198 -2.60 -0.31 1.46
N PRO A 199 -2.85 -0.42 0.14
CA PRO A 199 -3.88 0.40 -0.49
C PRO A 199 -5.31 -0.09 -0.26
N TRP A 200 -5.48 -1.33 0.25
CA TRP A 200 -6.79 -1.96 0.43
C TRP A 200 -7.77 -1.08 1.20
N LEU A 201 -7.30 -0.46 2.29
CA LEU A 201 -8.13 0.41 3.11
C LEU A 201 -8.67 1.60 2.31
N TYR A 202 -7.86 2.18 1.43
CA TYR A 202 -8.22 3.35 0.61
C TYR A 202 -9.16 3.00 -0.55
N TYR A 203 -9.21 1.74 -0.97
CA TYR A 203 -10.23 1.27 -1.91
C TYR A 203 -11.61 1.28 -1.26
N VAL A 204 -11.68 0.89 0.02
CA VAL A 204 -12.94 0.80 0.77
C VAL A 204 -13.40 2.15 1.30
N THR A 205 -12.48 2.99 1.81
CA THR A 205 -12.83 4.31 2.35
C THR A 205 -12.90 5.33 1.22
N HIS A 206 -11.79 6.01 0.91
CA HIS A 206 -11.68 6.89 -0.24
C HIS A 206 -10.21 6.99 -0.66
N SER A 207 -9.99 7.26 -1.95
CA SER A 207 -8.66 7.41 -2.53
C SER A 207 -8.30 8.88 -2.70
N ASN A 208 -7.04 9.23 -2.40
CA ASN A 208 -6.41 10.48 -2.80
C ASN A 208 -5.02 10.14 -3.35
N LEU A 209 -4.56 10.86 -4.38
CA LEU A 209 -3.21 10.71 -4.93
C LEU A 209 -2.12 10.71 -3.84
N ARG A 210 -2.32 11.53 -2.80
CA ARG A 210 -1.38 11.68 -1.69
C ARG A 210 -1.22 10.43 -0.83
N TYR A 211 -2.17 9.50 -0.88
CA TYR A 211 -2.11 8.26 -0.11
C TYR A 211 -1.11 7.26 -0.69
N ARG A 212 -0.65 7.45 -1.93
CA ARG A 212 0.37 6.59 -2.53
C ARG A 212 1.80 6.91 -2.07
N HIS A 213 2.08 8.16 -1.68
CA HIS A 213 3.44 8.60 -1.32
C HIS A 213 4.19 7.72 -0.30
N PRO A 214 3.54 7.16 0.77
CA PRO A 214 4.26 6.32 1.73
C PRO A 214 4.83 5.02 1.12
N ILE A 215 4.24 4.52 0.03
CA ILE A 215 4.69 3.29 -0.65
C ILE A 215 5.48 3.57 -1.93
N GLU A 216 5.55 4.83 -2.39
CA GLU A 216 6.27 5.20 -3.61
C GLU A 216 7.72 4.72 -3.65
N PRO A 217 8.54 4.86 -2.59
CA PRO A 217 9.92 4.38 -2.62
C PRO A 217 10.03 2.88 -2.92
N VAL A 218 9.12 2.07 -2.36
CA VAL A 218 9.09 0.62 -2.58
C VAL A 218 8.61 0.29 -4.00
N VAL A 219 7.61 1.02 -4.50
CA VAL A 219 7.14 0.87 -5.88
C VAL A 219 8.25 1.22 -6.87
N LEU A 220 9.00 2.31 -6.64
CA LEU A 220 10.14 2.69 -7.47
C LEU A 220 11.27 1.66 -7.43
N LEU A 221 11.55 1.07 -6.26
CA LEU A 221 12.50 -0.04 -6.15
C LEU A 221 12.04 -1.25 -6.98
N LEU A 222 10.76 -1.60 -6.94
CA LEU A 222 10.20 -2.68 -7.77
C LEU A 222 10.33 -2.37 -9.27
N VAL A 223 10.09 -1.13 -9.69
CA VAL A 223 10.32 -0.67 -11.07
C VAL A 223 11.78 -0.86 -11.46
N ALA A 224 12.73 -0.45 -10.61
CA ALA A 224 14.16 -0.63 -10.87
C ALA A 224 14.54 -2.12 -11.01
N ILE A 225 13.97 -3.00 -10.18
CA ILE A 225 14.16 -4.45 -10.27
C ILE A 225 13.59 -5.00 -11.58
N ALA A 226 12.44 -4.51 -12.03
CA ALA A 226 11.83 -4.90 -13.30
C ALA A 226 12.75 -4.53 -14.47
N VAL A 227 13.18 -3.27 -14.54
CA VAL A 227 14.07 -2.75 -15.59
C VAL A 227 15.39 -3.53 -15.60
N GLY A 228 16.04 -3.70 -14.44
CA GLY A 228 17.29 -4.45 -14.34
C GLY A 228 17.14 -5.93 -14.73
N SER A 229 15.97 -6.52 -14.53
CA SER A 229 15.69 -7.91 -14.95
C SER A 229 15.49 -8.02 -16.47
N LEU A 230 14.86 -7.03 -17.08
CA LEU A 230 14.67 -6.96 -18.54
C LEU A 230 16.00 -6.72 -19.26
N LEU A 231 16.82 -5.78 -18.77
CA LEU A 231 18.13 -5.48 -19.37
C LEU A 231 19.06 -6.70 -19.36
N LYS A 232 19.14 -7.43 -18.23
CA LYS A 232 19.95 -8.66 -18.13
C LYS A 232 19.47 -9.77 -19.07
N LYS A 233 18.19 -9.79 -19.45
CA LYS A 233 17.65 -10.75 -20.41
C LYS A 233 17.93 -10.33 -21.86
N ALA A 234 18.05 -9.03 -22.11
CA ALA A 234 18.35 -8.46 -23.43
C ALA A 234 19.85 -8.52 -23.77
N THR A 235 20.74 -8.57 -22.79
CA THR A 235 22.18 -8.75 -23.01
C THR A 235 22.52 -10.26 -23.08
N PRO A 236 22.92 -10.82 -24.25
CA PRO A 236 23.42 -12.19 -24.30
C PRO A 236 24.70 -12.31 -23.44
N PRO A 237 25.00 -13.49 -22.87
CA PRO A 237 26.26 -13.70 -22.17
C PRO A 237 27.40 -13.46 -23.15
N SER A 238 28.16 -12.39 -22.93
CA SER A 238 29.40 -12.14 -23.66
C SER A 238 30.36 -13.26 -23.29
N GLY A 239 30.57 -14.19 -24.23
CA GLY A 239 31.48 -15.31 -24.08
C GLY A 239 32.91 -14.81 -23.95
N SER A 240 33.53 -15.17 -22.82
CA SER A 240 34.94 -15.52 -22.62
C SER A 240 35.96 -14.90 -23.57
N VAL A 241 36.67 -13.86 -23.10
CA VAL A 241 37.95 -13.44 -23.65
C VAL A 241 39.03 -13.88 -22.65
N ILE A 242 40.01 -14.63 -23.19
CA ILE A 242 41.35 -15.00 -22.68
C ILE A 242 41.45 -16.22 -21.76
N GLU A 243 41.91 -17.36 -22.33
CA GLU A 243 43.23 -17.94 -22.02
C GLU A 243 43.58 -19.01 -23.07
N GLN A 244 44.19 -18.61 -24.19
CA GLN A 244 45.04 -19.54 -24.95
C GLN A 244 46.48 -19.29 -24.47
N GLU A 245 46.89 -20.11 -23.51
CA GLU A 245 48.29 -20.25 -23.13
C GLU A 245 49.13 -20.58 -24.37
N THR A 246 50.05 -19.68 -24.65
CA THR A 246 51.26 -19.88 -25.44
C THR A 246 52.01 -21.13 -24.97
N GLY A 247 51.86 -22.23 -25.70
CA GLY A 247 52.72 -23.40 -25.60
C GLY A 247 53.76 -23.40 -26.72
N THR A 248 54.85 -22.66 -26.52
CA THR A 248 56.11 -22.83 -27.27
C THR A 248 56.66 -24.23 -27.01
N ARG A 249 56.68 -25.09 -28.04
CA ARG A 249 57.54 -26.29 -28.08
C ARG A 249 58.64 -26.08 -29.10
N GLU A 250 59.85 -25.82 -28.63
CA GLU A 250 61.06 -26.07 -29.40
C GLU A 250 61.33 -27.58 -29.49
N PRO A 251 61.80 -28.11 -30.62
CA PRO A 251 62.41 -29.42 -30.69
C PRO A 251 63.94 -29.28 -30.48
N GLY A 252 64.42 -29.77 -29.34
CA GLY A 252 65.85 -29.97 -29.07
C GLY A 252 66.40 -31.17 -29.83
N ALA A 253 67.65 -30.99 -30.30
CA ALA A 253 68.52 -31.95 -30.98
C ALA A 253 68.95 -33.13 -30.10
#